data_AF-A0A023G3U8-F1
#
_entry.id   AF-A0A023G3U8-F1
#
_cell.length_a   1.000
_cell.length_b   1.000
_cell.length_c   1.000
_cell.angle_alpha   90.00
_cell.angle_beta   90.00
_cell.angle_gamma   90.00
#
_symmetry.space_group_name_H-M   'P 1'
#
loop_
_entity.id
_entity.type
_entity.pdbx_description
1 polymer ?
#
loop_
_entity_poly.entity_id
_entity_poly.type
_entity_poly.pdbx_seq_one_letter_code
_entity_poly.pdbx_strand_id
1 'polypeptide(L)'
;MHTSRVVVIAICLLLISDVVYGARKKVPPKDGCLGGKNGRRRMIDGQTVNSRFPCQQWYCSKGSVTVTNCTTERPNLPCMNPMPGKFPTCCQYFYLC
;
A
#
# COMPACT_ATOMS: atom_id res chain seq x y z
N MET A 1 -4.69 35.57 42.91
CA MET A 1 -4.48 34.13 42.57
C MET A 1 -5.41 33.65 41.42
N HIS A 2 -5.74 34.51 40.44
CA HIS A 2 -6.62 34.13 39.32
C HIS A 2 -5.88 33.91 37.98
N THR A 3 -4.72 34.52 37.80
CA THR A 3 -3.91 34.43 36.58
C THR A 3 -3.35 33.02 36.35
N SER A 4 -2.93 32.32 37.41
CA SER A 4 -2.33 30.98 37.32
C SER A 4 -3.30 29.92 36.77
N ARG A 5 -4.60 30.03 37.08
CA ARG A 5 -5.62 29.07 36.61
C ARG A 5 -5.91 29.22 35.12
N VAL A 6 -5.88 30.45 34.60
CA VAL A 6 -6.11 30.74 33.19
C VAL A 6 -4.98 30.19 32.32
N VAL A 7 -3.73 30.32 32.79
CA VAL A 7 -2.55 29.82 32.07
C VAL A 7 -2.56 28.30 31.94
N VAL A 8 -2.93 27.58 33.01
CA VAL A 8 -3.00 26.10 32.99
C VAL A 8 -4.08 25.63 32.00
N ILE A 9 -5.25 26.27 31.98
CA ILE A 9 -6.34 25.94 31.05
C ILE A 9 -5.91 26.17 29.60
N ALA A 10 -5.24 27.28 29.31
CA ALA A 10 -4.74 27.59 27.97
C ALA A 10 -3.70 26.57 27.49
N ILE A 11 -2.78 26.15 28.37
CA ILE A 11 -1.77 25.12 28.04
C ILE A 11 -2.43 23.77 27.77
N CYS A 12 -3.43 23.36 28.57
CA CYS A 12 -4.17 22.12 28.32
C CYS A 12 -4.86 22.13 26.95
N LEU A 13 -5.46 23.25 26.54
CA LEU A 13 -6.13 23.35 25.24
C LEU A 13 -5.14 23.27 24.06
N LEU A 14 -3.95 23.83 24.20
CA LEU A 14 -2.89 23.73 23.18
C LEU A 14 -2.40 22.29 23.03
N LEU A 15 -2.12 21.59 24.14
CA LEU A 15 -1.63 20.21 24.11
C LEU A 15 -2.64 19.23 23.51
N ILE A 16 -3.94 19.42 23.77
CA ILE A 16 -5.00 18.59 23.18
C ILE A 16 -5.07 18.82 21.66
N SER A 17 -4.85 20.06 21.21
CA SER A 17 -4.87 20.41 19.80
C SER A 17 -3.76 19.67 19.03
N ASP A 18 -2.51 19.70 19.52
CA ASP A 18 -1.37 19.06 18.85
C ASP A 18 -1.53 17.53 18.69
N VAL A 19 -2.10 16.86 19.70
CA VAL A 19 -2.39 15.41 19.63
C VAL A 19 -3.47 15.10 18.57
N VAL A 20 -4.50 15.94 18.47
CA VAL A 20 -5.57 15.78 17.47
C VAL A 20 -5.06 16.10 16.06
N TYR A 21 -4.19 17.11 15.89
CA TYR A 21 -3.63 17.48 14.59
C TYR A 21 -2.57 16.48 14.10
N GLY A 22 -1.76 15.89 14.99
CA GLY A 22 -0.77 14.87 14.62
C GLY A 22 -1.37 13.54 14.13
N ALA A 23 -2.64 13.27 14.47
CA ALA A 23 -3.35 12.05 14.11
C ALA A 23 -4.03 12.10 12.73
N ARG A 24 -3.84 13.16 11.92
CA ARG A 24 -4.22 13.14 10.49
C ARG A 24 -3.33 12.14 9.75
N LYS A 25 -3.69 10.86 9.87
CA LYS A 25 -3.27 9.77 8.98
C LYS A 25 -3.33 10.32 7.57
N LYS A 26 -2.20 10.24 6.86
CA LYS A 26 -2.04 10.63 5.46
C LYS A 26 -3.24 10.14 4.67
N VAL A 27 -4.20 11.02 4.42
CA VAL A 27 -5.30 10.75 3.50
C VAL A 27 -4.62 10.55 2.16
N PRO A 28 -4.70 9.36 1.55
CA PRO A 28 -4.09 9.16 0.25
C PRO A 28 -4.65 10.22 -0.72
N PRO A 29 -3.84 10.73 -1.65
CA PRO A 29 -4.29 11.75 -2.59
C PRO A 29 -5.59 11.28 -3.24
N LYS A 30 -6.60 12.16 -3.29
CA LYS A 30 -7.96 11.84 -3.78
C LYS A 30 -7.96 11.23 -5.19
N ASP A 31 -6.87 11.40 -5.94
CA ASP A 31 -6.78 11.06 -7.35
C ASP A 31 -5.85 9.86 -7.65
N GLY A 32 -5.35 9.15 -6.63
CA GLY A 32 -4.50 7.99 -6.89
C GLY A 32 -3.85 7.30 -5.69
N CYS A 33 -3.11 6.24 -6.00
CA CYS A 33 -2.41 5.42 -5.02
C CYS A 33 -0.90 5.39 -5.28
N LEU A 34 -0.14 5.05 -4.25
CA LEU A 34 1.29 4.72 -4.37
C LEU A 34 1.43 3.19 -4.41
N GLY A 35 1.42 2.62 -5.61
CA GLY A 35 1.84 1.24 -5.85
C GLY A 35 3.36 1.15 -5.98
N GLY A 36 3.93 -0.04 -6.06
CA GLY A 36 5.37 -0.23 -6.26
C GLY A 36 6.03 -1.01 -5.14
N LYS A 37 7.16 -1.65 -5.44
CA LYS A 37 8.13 -1.98 -4.40
C LYS A 37 8.55 -0.63 -3.77
N ASN A 38 8.14 -0.38 -2.53
CA ASN A 38 8.31 0.88 -1.78
C ASN A 38 7.48 2.10 -2.26
N GLY A 39 6.32 1.90 -2.91
CA GLY A 39 5.43 3.01 -3.25
C GLY A 39 5.94 3.97 -4.34
N ARG A 40 6.91 3.53 -5.16
CA ARG A 40 7.53 4.36 -6.21
C ARG A 40 6.67 4.59 -7.45
N ARG A 41 5.55 3.89 -7.60
CA ARG A 41 4.69 3.94 -8.78
C ARG A 41 3.38 4.63 -8.43
N ARG A 42 3.16 5.80 -9.01
CA ARG A 42 1.86 6.46 -8.93
C ARG A 42 0.85 5.70 -9.78
N MET A 43 -0.29 5.38 -9.19
CA MET A 43 -1.45 4.74 -9.83
C MET A 43 -2.63 5.71 -9.77
N ILE A 44 -3.43 5.77 -10.82
CA ILE A 44 -4.69 6.54 -10.84
C ILE A 44 -5.77 5.69 -10.18
N ASP A 45 -6.79 6.32 -9.59
CA ASP A 45 -7.95 5.60 -9.07
C ASP A 45 -8.61 4.72 -10.16
N GLY A 46 -8.96 3.48 -9.82
CA GLY A 46 -9.46 2.47 -10.76
C GLY A 46 -8.38 1.80 -11.63
N GLN A 47 -7.11 2.19 -11.51
CA GLN A 47 -6.04 1.59 -12.30
C GLN A 47 -5.62 0.21 -11.78
N THR A 48 -5.44 -0.72 -12.72
CA THR A 48 -4.85 -2.04 -12.48
C THR A 48 -3.44 -2.12 -13.08
N VAL A 49 -2.48 -2.62 -12.31
CA VAL A 49 -1.10 -2.85 -12.76
C VAL A 49 -0.71 -4.28 -12.49
N ASN A 50 -0.34 -5.00 -13.55
CA ASN A 50 0.19 -6.36 -13.46
C ASN A 50 1.73 -6.32 -13.42
N SER A 51 2.32 -6.97 -12.43
CA SER A 51 3.76 -7.10 -12.23
C SER A 51 4.23 -8.52 -12.55
N ARG A 52 5.46 -8.64 -13.03
CA ARG A 52 6.17 -9.93 -13.21
C ARG A 52 6.96 -10.32 -11.97
N PHE A 53 7.64 -9.37 -11.32
CA PHE A 53 8.50 -9.63 -10.17
C PHE A 53 8.34 -8.54 -9.09
N PRO A 54 7.72 -8.85 -7.93
CA PRO A 54 6.98 -10.08 -7.62
C PRO A 54 5.78 -10.27 -8.57
N CYS A 55 5.37 -11.52 -8.81
CA CYS A 55 4.21 -11.82 -9.68
C CYS A 55 2.91 -11.49 -8.95
N GLN A 56 2.38 -10.30 -9.20
CA GLN A 56 1.26 -9.72 -8.47
C GLN A 56 0.43 -8.81 -9.37
N GLN A 57 -0.82 -8.60 -8.99
CA GLN A 57 -1.67 -7.54 -9.51
C GLN A 57 -1.95 -6.51 -8.43
N TRP A 58 -1.82 -5.23 -8.78
CA TRP A 58 -2.17 -4.12 -7.91
C TRP A 58 -3.36 -3.39 -8.49
N TYR A 59 -4.35 -3.14 -7.64
CA TYR A 59 -5.53 -2.36 -7.98
C TYR A 59 -5.62 -1.15 -7.06
N CYS A 60 -5.71 0.04 -7.65
CA CYS A 60 -5.89 1.27 -6.90
C CYS A 60 -7.38 1.60 -6.78
N SER A 61 -7.85 1.81 -5.55
CA SER A 61 -9.23 2.21 -5.27
C SER A 61 -9.30 3.12 -4.05
N LYS A 62 -9.88 4.31 -4.24
CA LYS A 62 -10.10 5.33 -3.19
C LYS A 62 -8.83 5.63 -2.40
N GLY A 63 -7.70 5.71 -3.10
CA GLY A 63 -6.38 5.98 -2.53
C GLY A 63 -5.73 4.79 -1.79
N SER A 64 -6.36 3.62 -1.79
CA SER A 64 -5.80 2.38 -1.25
C SER A 64 -5.37 1.42 -2.36
N VAL A 65 -4.26 0.71 -2.17
CA VAL A 65 -3.81 -0.35 -3.09
C VAL A 65 -4.22 -1.71 -2.55
N THR A 66 -4.98 -2.47 -3.33
CA THR A 66 -5.20 -3.90 -3.13
C THR A 66 -4.16 -4.68 -3.92
N VAL A 67 -3.50 -5.64 -3.26
CA VAL A 67 -2.48 -6.50 -3.88
C VAL A 67 -3.03 -7.93 -3.95
N THR A 68 -3.11 -8.47 -5.16
CA THR A 68 -3.48 -9.86 -5.42
C THR A 68 -2.22 -10.65 -5.77
N ASN A 69 -1.95 -11.70 -4.99
CA ASN A 69 -0.86 -12.65 -5.23
C ASN A 69 -1.35 -13.84 -6.05
N CYS A 70 -0.41 -14.62 -6.59
CA CYS A 70 -0.72 -15.95 -7.12
C CYS A 70 -1.30 -16.85 -6.03
N THR A 71 -2.35 -17.59 -6.34
CA THR A 71 -2.94 -18.60 -5.44
C THR A 71 -2.29 -19.97 -5.60
N THR A 72 -1.70 -20.24 -6.76
CA THR A 72 -1.00 -21.50 -7.05
C THR A 72 0.37 -21.49 -6.39
N GLU A 73 0.64 -22.51 -5.57
CA GLU A 73 1.97 -22.73 -5.01
C GLU A 73 2.94 -23.25 -6.09
N ARG A 74 4.23 -22.92 -5.91
CA ARG A 74 5.28 -23.46 -6.77
C ARG A 74 5.32 -24.98 -6.64
N PRO A 75 5.21 -25.75 -7.75
CA PRO A 75 5.34 -27.21 -7.69
C PRO A 75 6.69 -27.62 -7.13
N ASN A 76 6.70 -28.61 -6.24
CA ASN A 76 7.92 -29.17 -5.64
C ASN A 76 8.60 -30.17 -6.58
N LEU A 77 9.01 -29.68 -7.75
CA LEU A 77 9.71 -30.47 -8.76
C LEU A 77 10.97 -29.71 -9.24
N PRO A 78 12.06 -30.44 -9.57
CA PRO A 78 13.24 -29.82 -10.16
C PRO A 78 12.89 -29.17 -11.52
N CYS A 79 13.69 -28.18 -11.94
CA CYS A 79 13.52 -27.48 -13.22
C CYS A 79 12.17 -26.78 -13.44
N MET A 80 11.42 -26.48 -12.37
CA MET A 80 10.21 -25.67 -12.48
C MET A 80 10.55 -24.18 -12.62
N ASN A 81 10.15 -23.60 -13.74
CA ASN A 81 10.37 -22.19 -14.05
C ASN A 81 9.02 -21.45 -14.09
N PRO A 82 8.93 -20.21 -13.57
CA PRO A 82 7.72 -19.41 -13.72
C PRO A 82 7.52 -19.04 -15.19
N MET A 83 6.30 -19.12 -15.69
CA MET A 83 5.98 -18.73 -17.07
C MET A 83 6.41 -17.28 -17.34
N PRO A 84 6.97 -17.00 -18.53
CA PRO A 84 7.29 -15.64 -18.91
C PRO A 84 6.01 -14.81 -19.05
N GLY A 85 6.01 -13.60 -18.50
CA GLY A 85 4.87 -12.70 -18.58
C GLY A 85 4.63 -11.92 -17.29
N LYS A 86 3.56 -11.12 -17.28
CA LYS A 86 3.05 -10.44 -16.08
C LYS A 86 1.91 -11.26 -15.48
N PHE A 87 1.42 -10.89 -14.30
CA PHE A 87 0.23 -11.48 -13.71
C PHE A 87 -0.96 -11.46 -14.70
N PRO A 88 -1.78 -12.52 -14.80
CA PRO A 88 -1.71 -13.78 -14.04
C PRO A 88 -0.79 -14.84 -14.68
N THR A 89 -0.24 -14.61 -15.87
CA THR A 89 0.57 -15.60 -16.60
C THR A 89 1.77 -16.08 -15.79
N CYS A 90 2.49 -15.17 -15.12
CA CYS A 90 3.64 -15.54 -14.28
C CYS A 90 3.30 -16.36 -13.02
N CYS A 91 2.01 -16.61 -12.74
CA CYS A 91 1.58 -17.52 -11.68
C CYS A 91 1.63 -18.99 -12.08
N GLN A 92 1.76 -19.28 -13.37
CA GLN A 92 1.91 -20.63 -13.88
C GLN A 92 3.38 -21.02 -13.93
N TYR A 93 3.64 -22.32 -13.86
CA TYR A 93 4.97 -22.89 -13.94
C TYR A 93 5.04 -23.86 -15.11
N PHE A 94 6.21 -23.95 -15.73
CA PHE A 94 6.50 -24.94 -16.75
C PHE A 94 7.81 -25.66 -16.43
N TYR A 95 7.89 -26.91 -16.85
CA TYR A 95 9.08 -27.73 -16.71
C TYR A 95 10.05 -27.41 -17.84
N LEU A 96 11.27 -26.98 -17.50
CA LEU A 96 12.35 -26.79 -18.46
C LEU A 96 13.69 -26.99 -17.76
N CYS A 97 14.34 -28.11 -18.10
CA CYS A 97 15.78 -28.27 -18.07
C CYS A 97 16.26 -28.13 -19.54
#